data_AF-A0A2S0S5A1-F1
#
_entry.id   AF-A0A2S0S5A1-F1
#
_cell.length_a   1.000
_cell.length_b   1.000
_cell.length_c   1.000
_cell.angle_alpha   90.00
_cell.angle_beta   90.00
_cell.angle_gamma   90.00
#
_symmetry.space_group_name_H-M   'P 1'
#
loop_
_entity.id
_entity.type
_entity.pdbx_description
1 polymer ?
#
loop_
_entity_poly.entity_id
_entity_poly.type
_entity_poly.pdbx_seq_one_letter_code
_entity_poly.pdbx_strand_id
1 'polypeptide(L)'
;ADCAVLIVAAGTGEFEAGISKNGQTREHALLAYTLGVKQLIVGVNKMDSTEPPYAEGRFEEIKKEVSAYIKKIGYNPAAVAFVPISGWSGD
;
A
#
# COMPACT_ATOMS: atom_id res chain seq x y z
N ALA A 1 -8.07 -16.15 -6.59
CA ALA A 1 -8.36 -15.22 -5.48
C ALA A 1 -9.25 -14.11 -6.03
N ASP A 2 -10.34 -13.80 -5.34
CA ASP A 2 -11.32 -12.81 -5.80
C ASP A 2 -10.92 -11.38 -5.42
N CYS A 3 -10.11 -11.24 -4.37
CA CYS A 3 -9.57 -9.98 -3.86
C CYS A 3 -8.13 -10.19 -3.35
N ALA A 4 -7.28 -9.18 -3.52
CA ALA A 4 -5.94 -9.14 -2.94
C ALA A 4 -5.86 -8.01 -1.91
N VAL A 5 -5.18 -8.29 -0.79
CA VAL A 5 -4.85 -7.28 0.21
C VAL A 5 -3.35 -7.04 0.17
N LEU A 6 -2.95 -5.81 -0.15
CA LEU A 6 -1.57 -5.37 -0.20
C LEU A 6 -1.27 -4.55 1.05
N ILE A 7 -0.38 -5.07 1.90
CA ILE A 7 0.06 -4.37 3.11
C ILE A 7 1.30 -3.54 2.80
N VAL A 8 1.26 -2.26 3.16
CA VAL A 8 2.33 -1.27 2.96
C VAL A 8 2.66 -0.65 4.30
N ALA A 9 3.93 -0.69 4.72
CA ALA A 9 4.34 -0.05 5.96
C ALA A 9 4.43 1.48 5.77
N ALA A 10 3.97 2.25 6.76
CA ALA A 10 4.00 3.71 6.77
C ALA A 10 5.30 4.30 7.34
N GLY A 11 6.08 3.47 8.04
CA GLY A 11 7.35 3.86 8.64
C GLY A 11 8.32 4.47 7.64
N THR A 12 9.02 5.51 8.08
CA THR A 12 10.07 6.17 7.29
C THR A 12 11.19 5.19 6.98
N GLY A 13 11.54 5.03 5.71
CA GLY A 13 12.51 4.06 5.20
C GLY A 13 11.90 2.71 4.83
N GLU A 14 10.90 2.22 5.57
CA GLU A 14 10.22 0.96 5.26
C GLU A 14 9.33 1.08 4.01
N PHE A 15 8.60 2.18 3.91
CA PHE A 15 7.78 2.49 2.74
C PHE A 15 8.65 2.57 1.47
N GLU A 16 9.73 3.34 1.54
CA GLU A 16 10.65 3.59 0.44
C GLU A 16 11.37 2.31 0.00
N ALA A 17 11.73 1.44 0.95
CA ALA A 17 12.29 0.13 0.65
C ALA A 17 11.25 -0.78 -0.04
N GLY A 18 10.01 -0.79 0.44
CA GLY A 18 8.91 -1.61 -0.10
C GLY A 18 8.50 -1.19 -1.53
N ILE A 19 8.50 0.11 -1.82
CA ILE A 19 8.19 0.66 -3.15
C ILE A 19 9.45 0.82 -4.02
N SER A 20 10.63 0.40 -3.57
CA SER A 20 11.84 0.45 -4.41
C SER A 20 11.75 -0.52 -5.60
N LYS A 21 12.69 -0.41 -6.56
CA LYS A 21 12.76 -1.34 -7.71
C LYS A 21 12.91 -2.81 -7.30
N ASN A 22 13.57 -3.06 -6.17
CA ASN A 22 13.74 -4.40 -5.59
C ASN A 22 12.73 -4.67 -4.46
N GLY A 23 11.74 -3.79 -4.31
CA GLY A 23 10.76 -3.84 -3.23
C GLY A 23 9.68 -4.87 -3.48
N GLN A 24 9.34 -5.64 -2.45
CA GLN A 24 8.38 -6.74 -2.53
C GLN A 24 6.94 -6.25 -2.79
N THR A 25 6.58 -5.06 -2.33
CA THR A 25 5.24 -4.47 -2.54
C THR A 25 4.92 -4.34 -4.02
N ARG A 26 5.93 -4.04 -4.84
CA ARG A 26 5.81 -3.92 -6.29
C ARG A 26 5.57 -5.26 -6.97
N GLU A 27 6.39 -6.23 -6.61
CA GLU A 27 6.34 -7.58 -7.17
C GLU A 27 5.01 -8.26 -6.85
N HIS A 28 4.55 -8.18 -5.59
CA HIS A 28 3.27 -8.76 -5.19
C HIS A 28 2.07 -8.13 -5.90
N ALA A 29 2.05 -6.80 -6.07
CA ALA A 29 0.96 -6.11 -6.76
C ALA A 29 0.90 -6.50 -8.25
N LEU A 30 2.06 -6.62 -8.90
CA LEU A 30 2.15 -7.08 -10.28
C LEU A 30 1.70 -8.53 -10.43
N LEU A 31 2.20 -9.43 -9.56
CA LEU A 31 1.83 -10.83 -9.57
C LEU A 31 0.32 -11.01 -9.38
N ALA A 32 -0.29 -10.31 -8.41
CA ALA A 32 -1.74 -10.34 -8.21
C ALA A 32 -2.51 -9.94 -9.47
N TYR A 33 -2.03 -8.93 -10.21
CA TYR A 33 -2.66 -8.49 -11.45
C TYR A 33 -2.53 -9.54 -12.56
N THR A 34 -1.33 -10.13 -12.71
CA THR A 34 -1.08 -11.18 -13.72
C THR A 34 -1.89 -12.45 -13.46
N LEU A 35 -2.21 -12.75 -12.20
CA LEU A 35 -3.07 -13.86 -11.79
C LEU A 35 -4.57 -13.56 -11.97
N GLY A 36 -4.93 -12.39 -12.49
CA GLY A 36 -6.31 -12.00 -12.78
C GLY A 36 -7.08 -11.41 -11.60
N VAL A 37 -6.41 -11.07 -10.49
CA VAL A 37 -7.06 -10.42 -9.35
C VAL A 37 -7.32 -8.96 -9.71
N LYS A 38 -8.59 -8.60 -9.90
CA LYS A 38 -9.00 -7.24 -10.28
C LYS A 38 -9.34 -6.34 -9.09
N GLN A 39 -9.67 -6.94 -7.95
CA GLN A 39 -9.98 -6.21 -6.72
C GLN A 39 -8.74 -6.16 -5.83
N LEU A 40 -8.28 -4.96 -5.51
CA LEU A 40 -7.13 -4.72 -4.66
C LEU A 40 -7.55 -3.80 -3.51
N ILE A 41 -7.13 -4.15 -2.30
CA ILE A 41 -7.23 -3.32 -1.10
C ILE A 41 -5.82 -3.04 -0.63
N VAL A 42 -5.52 -1.78 -0.32
CA VAL A 42 -4.21 -1.37 0.22
C VAL A 42 -4.37 -1.03 1.69
N GLY A 43 -3.74 -1.83 2.55
CA GLY A 43 -3.64 -1.57 3.98
C GLY A 43 -2.34 -0.84 4.29
N VAL A 44 -2.42 0.41 4.75
CA VAL A 44 -1.26 1.19 5.17
C VAL A 44 -1.03 0.93 6.66
N ASN A 45 -0.09 0.04 6.96
CA ASN A 45 0.20 -0.47 8.30
C ASN A 45 1.27 0.34 9.03
N LYS A 46 1.35 0.20 10.35
CA LYS A 46 2.29 0.90 11.24
C LYS A 46 2.09 2.43 11.24
N MET A 47 0.84 2.89 11.14
CA MET A 47 0.53 4.32 11.23
C MET A 47 0.89 4.91 12.59
N ASP A 48 0.95 4.10 13.65
CA ASP A 48 1.47 4.46 14.98
C ASP A 48 2.96 4.87 14.95
N SER A 49 3.73 4.31 14.01
CA SER A 49 5.19 4.50 13.92
C SER A 49 5.58 5.65 12.99
N THR A 50 4.62 6.41 12.46
CA THR A 50 4.92 7.64 11.71
C THR A 50 5.36 8.74 12.67
N GLU A 51 6.11 9.72 12.18
CA GLU A 51 6.49 10.91 12.96
C GLU A 51 5.84 12.16 12.35
N PRO A 52 4.81 12.77 13.00
CA PRO A 52 4.13 12.35 14.23
C PRO A 52 3.25 11.08 14.06
N PRO A 53 2.86 10.39 15.14
CA PRO A 53 1.99 9.20 15.06
C PRO A 53 0.66 9.52 14.36
N TYR A 54 0.20 8.62 13.51
CA TYR A 54 -1.00 8.78 12.68
C TYR A 54 -0.98 10.06 11.82
N ALA A 55 0.18 10.40 11.26
CA ALA A 55 0.32 11.56 10.39
C ALA A 55 -0.48 11.38 9.10
N GLU A 56 -1.56 12.15 8.95
CA GLU A 56 -2.39 12.17 7.74
C GLU A 56 -1.55 12.49 6.49
N GLY A 57 -0.61 13.44 6.60
CA GLY A 57 0.29 13.80 5.50
C GLY A 57 1.14 12.62 5.00
N ARG A 58 1.57 11.72 5.89
CA ARG A 58 2.32 10.52 5.52
C ARG A 58 1.41 9.52 4.81
N PHE A 59 0.19 9.34 5.29
CA PHE A 59 -0.80 8.50 4.62
C PHE A 59 -1.15 9.01 3.21
N GLU A 60 -1.36 10.32 3.05
CA GLU A 60 -1.64 10.92 1.74
C GLU A 60 -0.47 10.75 0.76
N GLU A 61 0.77 10.91 1.23
CA GLU A 61 1.99 10.68 0.43
C GLU A 61 2.02 9.24 -0.10
N ILE A 62 1.87 8.27 0.81
CA ILE A 62 1.85 6.83 0.49
C ILE A 62 0.71 6.52 -0.47
N LYS A 63 -0.50 7.00 -0.18
CA LYS A 63 -1.67 6.80 -1.03
C LYS A 63 -1.42 7.31 -2.45
N LYS A 64 -0.81 8.49 -2.60
CA LYS A 64 -0.50 9.09 -3.90
C LYS A 64 0.54 8.28 -4.67
N GLU A 65 1.64 7.91 -4.03
CA GLU A 65 2.70 7.08 -4.60
C GLU A 65 2.19 5.71 -5.05
N VAL A 66 1.50 5.00 -4.15
CA VAL A 66 0.94 3.67 -4.43
C VAL A 66 -0.13 3.76 -5.51
N SER A 67 -1.00 4.78 -5.48
CA SER A 67 -2.01 5.01 -6.54
C SER A 67 -1.38 5.20 -7.92
N ALA A 68 -0.29 5.98 -8.02
CA ALA A 68 0.42 6.16 -9.28
C ALA A 68 1.07 4.84 -9.75
N TYR A 69 1.54 4.02 -8.82
CA TYR A 69 2.17 2.75 -9.11
C TYR A 69 1.17 1.68 -9.59
N ILE A 70 0.08 1.45 -8.85
CA ILE A 70 -0.96 0.48 -9.24
C ILE A 70 -1.63 0.87 -10.56
N LYS A 71 -1.74 2.17 -10.86
CA LYS A 71 -2.22 2.68 -12.15
C LYS A 71 -1.28 2.28 -13.30
N LYS A 72 0.04 2.25 -13.08
CA LYS A 72 1.02 1.76 -14.07
C LYS A 72 0.93 0.25 -14.28
N ILE A 73 0.59 -0.52 -13.25
CA ILE A 73 0.36 -1.96 -13.37
C ILE A 73 -0.90 -2.26 -14.20
N GLY A 74 -1.94 -1.45 -14.04
CA GLY A 74 -3.22 -1.59 -14.76
C GLY A 74 -4.46 -1.56 -13.87
N TYR A 75 -4.30 -1.43 -12.55
CA TYR A 75 -5.43 -1.26 -11.64
C TYR A 75 -6.06 0.13 -11.77
N ASN A 76 -7.36 0.21 -11.50
CA ASN A 76 -8.06 1.49 -11.35
C ASN A 76 -7.91 2.00 -9.91
N PRO A 77 -7.12 3.07 -9.64
CA PRO A 77 -6.93 3.57 -8.28
C PRO A 77 -8.23 4.06 -7.62
N ALA A 78 -9.25 4.45 -8.40
CA ALA A 78 -10.56 4.84 -7.85
C ALA A 78 -11.36 3.66 -7.30
N ALA A 79 -11.05 2.42 -7.74
CA ALA A 79 -11.70 1.20 -7.25
C ALA A 79 -10.91 0.53 -6.11
N VAL A 80 -9.73 1.07 -5.76
CA VAL A 80 -8.87 0.52 -4.72
C VAL A 80 -9.08 1.28 -3.42
N ALA A 81 -9.49 0.56 -2.38
CA ALA A 81 -9.63 1.11 -1.04
C ALA A 81 -8.26 1.24 -0.37
N PHE A 82 -7.98 2.38 0.24
CA PHE A 82 -6.80 2.61 1.07
C PHE A 82 -7.26 2.72 2.52
N VAL A 83 -6.78 1.81 3.36
CA VAL A 83 -7.19 1.71 4.78
C VAL A 83 -5.95 1.91 5.65
N PRO A 84 -5.88 2.98 6.46
CA PRO A 84 -4.85 3.10 7.48
C PRO A 84 -5.13 2.10 8.60
N ILE A 85 -4.12 1.31 8.96
CA ILE A 85 -4.19 0.29 10.02
C ILE A 85 -2.94 0.36 10.92
N SER A 86 -3.05 -0.17 12.13
CA SER A 86 -1.92 -0.47 13.01
C SER A 86 -2.06 -1.89 13.52
N GLY A 87 -1.28 -2.81 12.94
CA GLY A 87 -1.27 -4.21 13.36
C GLY A 87 -0.73 -4.46 14.77
N TRP A 88 -0.11 -3.47 15.41
CA TRP A 88 0.37 -3.57 16.80
C TRP A 88 -0.65 -3.07 17.82
N SER A 89 -1.28 -1.93 17.53
CA SER A 89 -2.33 -1.36 18.40
C SER A 89 -3.71 -2.00 18.18
N GLY A 90 -3.92 -2.63 17.02
CA GLY A 90 -5.20 -3.25 16.63
C GLY A 90 -6.16 -2.32 15.89
N ASP A 91 -5.67 -1.18 15.39
CA ASP A 91 -6.43 -0.18 14.62
C ASP A 91 -6.54 -0.52 13.12
#